data_AF-A0A1A2NA73-F1
#
_entry.id   AF-A0A1A2NA73-F1
#
_cell.length_a   1.000
_cell.length_b   1.000
_cell.length_c   1.000
_cell.angle_alpha   90.00
_cell.angle_beta   90.00
_cell.angle_gamma   90.00
#
_symmetry.space_group_name_H-M   'P 1'
#
loop_
_entity.id
_entity.type
_entity.pdbx_description
1 polymer ?
#
loop_
_entity_poly.entity_id
_entity_poly.type
_entity_poly.pdbx_seq_one_letter_code
_entity_poly.pdbx_strand_id
1 'polypeptide(L)'
;MAAVAAFASAFLAAPPAAAFTYPDPICNGMACSYQWCPGMPLPMASAGTPNWDMNAWHRFMIGQISANSPAWVTNGGLNRQVRPMVIEGDPGPCPGCVS
;
A
#
# COMPACT_ATOMS: atom_id res chain seq x y z
N MET A 1 -5.78 -60.93 8.28
CA MET A 1 -5.09 -59.84 7.56
C MET A 1 -5.77 -58.54 7.96
N ALA A 2 -5.04 -57.66 8.64
CA ALA A 2 -5.53 -56.38 9.15
C ALA A 2 -5.38 -55.29 8.08
N ALA A 3 -6.31 -54.34 8.04
CA ALA A 3 -6.07 -53.04 7.42
C ALA A 3 -6.81 -51.96 8.22
N VAL A 4 -6.07 -51.33 9.13
CA VAL A 4 -6.47 -50.10 9.81
C VAL A 4 -6.26 -48.96 8.83
N ALA A 5 -7.34 -48.29 8.44
CA ALA A 5 -7.29 -47.13 7.56
C ALA A 5 -7.23 -45.87 8.43
N ALA A 6 -6.02 -45.36 8.67
CA ALA A 6 -5.80 -44.05 9.26
C ALA A 6 -5.77 -43.01 8.14
N PHE A 7 -6.62 -41.98 8.22
CA PHE A 7 -6.54 -40.83 7.33
C PHE A 7 -6.42 -39.56 8.17
N ALA A 8 -5.32 -38.87 7.93
CA ALA A 8 -4.78 -37.76 8.68
C ALA A 8 -5.69 -36.53 8.66
N SER A 9 -5.71 -35.81 9.78
CA SER A 9 -6.28 -34.49 9.92
C SER A 9 -5.65 -33.54 8.89
N ALA A 10 -6.43 -33.14 7.88
CA ALA A 10 -6.04 -32.12 6.94
C ALA A 10 -6.06 -30.76 7.67
N PHE A 11 -4.91 -30.31 8.16
CA PHE A 11 -4.71 -28.91 8.48
C PHE A 11 -4.70 -28.14 7.16
N LEU A 12 -5.78 -27.41 6.88
CA LEU A 12 -5.81 -26.42 5.82
C LEU A 12 -4.84 -25.29 6.20
N ALA A 13 -3.60 -25.38 5.72
CA ALA A 13 -2.70 -24.25 5.69
C ALA A 13 -3.28 -23.25 4.68
N ALA A 14 -3.92 -22.19 5.16
CA ALA A 14 -4.34 -21.08 4.33
C ALA A 14 -3.09 -20.52 3.61
N PRO A 15 -3.12 -20.34 2.28
CA PRO A 15 -1.98 -19.77 1.57
C PRO A 15 -1.70 -18.35 2.12
N PRO A 16 -0.43 -17.92 2.17
CA PRO A 16 -0.12 -16.55 2.55
C PRO A 16 -0.87 -15.61 1.60
N ALA A 17 -1.56 -14.61 2.15
CA ALA A 17 -2.26 -13.62 1.36
C ALA A 17 -1.26 -12.97 0.40
N ALA A 18 -1.44 -13.18 -0.91
CA ALA A 18 -0.63 -12.52 -1.91
C ALA A 18 -0.85 -11.00 -1.74
N ALA A 19 0.23 -10.25 -1.55
CA ALA A 19 0.16 -8.79 -1.53
C ALA A 19 -0.33 -8.33 -2.90
N PHE A 20 -1.44 -7.57 -2.92
CA PHE A 20 -1.96 -7.01 -4.17
C PHE A 20 -0.94 -6.02 -4.75
N THR A 21 -0.55 -6.23 -6.00
CA THR A 21 0.32 -5.31 -6.73
C THR A 21 -0.53 -4.22 -7.36
N TYR A 22 -0.36 -3.00 -6.87
CA TYR A 22 -1.01 -1.82 -7.45
C TYR A 22 -0.31 -1.40 -8.74
N PRO A 23 -1.07 -0.93 -9.76
CA PRO A 23 -0.50 -0.51 -11.03
C PRO A 23 0.16 0.88 -10.98
N ASP A 24 0.88 1.19 -12.06
CA ASP A 24 1.46 2.50 -12.40
C ASP A 24 2.36 3.11 -11.30
N PRO A 25 3.43 2.42 -10.87
CA PRO A 25 4.32 2.97 -9.86
C PRO A 25 5.12 4.16 -10.43
N ILE A 26 5.02 5.31 -9.76
CA ILE A 26 5.87 6.47 -10.04
C ILE A 26 6.85 6.63 -8.87
N CYS A 27 8.14 6.53 -9.17
CA CYS A 27 9.19 6.53 -8.16
C CYS A 27 10.15 7.70 -8.36
N ASN A 28 10.60 8.32 -7.27
CA ASN A 28 11.58 9.41 -7.28
C ASN A 28 12.96 8.99 -6.74
N GLY A 29 13.21 7.69 -6.59
CA GLY A 29 14.44 7.13 -5.99
C GLY A 29 14.42 6.99 -4.47
N MET A 30 13.49 7.65 -3.74
CA MET A 30 13.30 7.44 -2.29
C MET A 30 12.02 6.70 -1.95
N ALA A 31 10.95 6.96 -2.71
CA ALA A 31 9.65 6.33 -2.54
C ALA A 31 8.97 6.14 -3.89
N CYS A 32 7.94 5.29 -3.89
CA CYS A 32 7.05 5.11 -5.01
C CYS A 32 5.62 5.45 -4.57
N SER A 33 4.88 6.13 -5.44
CA SER A 33 3.43 6.14 -5.38
C SER A 33 2.85 4.99 -6.19
N TYR A 34 1.60 4.68 -5.91
CA TYR A 34 0.81 3.67 -6.58
C TYR A 34 -0.59 4.21 -6.86
N GLN A 35 -1.28 3.60 -7.82
CA GLN A 35 -2.66 3.94 -8.13
C GLN A 35 -3.63 2.96 -7.45
N TRP A 36 -4.60 3.51 -6.73
CA TRP A 36 -5.76 2.80 -6.22
C TRP A 36 -7.01 3.21 -7.01
N CYS A 37 -7.82 2.22 -7.37
CA CYS A 37 -9.04 2.40 -8.15
C CYS A 37 -10.23 1.75 -7.44
N PRO A 38 -11.47 2.21 -7.69
CA PRO A 38 -12.66 1.57 -7.13
C PRO A 38 -12.70 0.07 -7.46
N GLY A 39 -12.90 -0.75 -6.43
CA GLY A 39 -12.90 -2.22 -6.54
C GLY A 39 -11.55 -2.89 -6.29
N MET A 40 -10.44 -2.14 -6.20
CA MET A 40 -9.17 -2.68 -5.71
C MET A 40 -9.19 -2.88 -4.19
N PRO A 41 -8.44 -3.84 -3.64
CA PRO A 41 -8.26 -3.94 -2.21
C PRO A 41 -7.68 -2.64 -1.66
N LEU A 42 -8.04 -2.30 -0.42
CA LEU A 42 -7.50 -1.10 0.23
C LEU A 42 -6.05 -1.35 0.65
N PRO A 43 -5.14 -0.38 0.42
CA PRO A 43 -3.79 -0.48 0.95
C PRO A 43 -3.85 -0.45 2.47
N MET A 44 -3.08 -1.33 3.11
CA MET A 44 -3.02 -1.42 4.57
C MET A 44 -4.40 -1.53 5.22
N ALA A 45 -5.23 -2.48 4.75
CA ALA A 45 -6.59 -2.68 5.26
C ALA A 45 -6.68 -2.80 6.79
N SER A 46 -5.64 -3.30 7.47
CA SER A 46 -5.54 -3.36 8.93
C SER A 46 -5.49 -1.98 9.61
N ALA A 47 -5.07 -0.93 8.92
CA ALA A 47 -5.08 0.46 9.38
C ALA A 47 -6.44 1.16 9.17
N GLY A 48 -7.40 0.47 8.55
CA GLY A 48 -8.74 0.95 8.25
C GLY A 48 -8.86 1.71 6.92
N THR A 49 -10.05 2.21 6.64
CA THR A 49 -10.44 2.79 5.33
C THR A 49 -9.93 4.23 5.13
N PRO A 50 -8.98 4.49 4.19
CA PRO A 50 -8.44 5.82 3.93
C PRO A 50 -9.51 6.90 3.75
N ASN A 51 -9.22 8.15 4.13
CA ASN A 51 -10.11 9.29 3.87
C ASN A 51 -10.03 9.73 2.38
N TRP A 52 -10.60 8.87 1.52
CA TRP A 52 -10.67 8.99 0.06
C TRP A 52 -12.12 8.96 -0.42
N ASP A 53 -12.34 9.47 -1.63
CA ASP A 53 -13.56 9.19 -2.36
C ASP A 53 -13.46 7.80 -2.98
N MET A 54 -14.18 6.83 -2.40
CA MET A 54 -14.13 5.43 -2.85
C MET A 54 -14.66 5.22 -4.28
N ASN A 55 -15.17 6.26 -4.95
CA ASN A 55 -15.62 6.25 -6.33
C ASN A 55 -14.63 6.91 -7.30
N ALA A 56 -13.50 7.40 -6.81
CA ALA A 56 -12.47 8.08 -7.60
C ALA A 56 -11.15 7.30 -7.59
N TRP A 57 -10.29 7.68 -8.53
CA TRP A 57 -8.94 7.16 -8.63
C TRP A 57 -8.03 7.95 -7.69
N HIS A 58 -7.28 7.24 -6.85
CA HIS A 58 -6.39 7.86 -5.86
C HIS A 58 -4.95 7.43 -6.09
N ARG A 59 -4.05 8.42 -6.10
CA ARG A 59 -2.62 8.19 -6.02
C ARG A 59 -2.24 8.09 -4.55
N PHE A 60 -1.45 7.11 -4.16
CA PHE A 60 -1.02 6.99 -2.78
C PHE A 60 0.41 6.50 -2.63
N MET A 61 1.02 6.87 -1.52
CA MET A 61 2.28 6.32 -1.04
C MET A 61 2.07 5.66 0.31
N ILE A 62 2.97 4.74 0.62
CA ILE A 62 3.05 4.14 1.94
C ILE A 62 4.02 4.95 2.80
N GLY A 63 3.55 5.48 3.93
CA GLY A 63 4.36 6.25 4.86
C GLY A 63 3.58 7.19 5.76
N GLN A 64 4.31 7.94 6.59
CA GLN A 64 3.73 8.91 7.51
C GLN A 64 4.40 10.29 7.37
N ILE A 65 3.58 11.31 7.19
CA ILE A 65 3.95 12.72 7.25
C ILE A 65 4.08 13.11 8.72
N SER A 66 5.18 13.76 9.03
CA SER A 66 5.50 14.34 10.33
C SER A 66 6.14 15.71 10.13
N ALA A 67 6.32 16.47 11.21
CA ALA A 67 7.03 17.75 11.16
C ALA A 67 8.47 17.64 10.63
N ASN A 68 9.08 16.45 10.71
CA ASN A 68 10.45 16.18 10.26
C ASN A 68 10.50 15.44 8.92
N SER A 69 9.37 15.25 8.25
CA SER A 69 9.36 14.56 6.95
C SER A 69 10.10 15.39 5.90
N PRO A 70 10.92 14.75 5.04
CA PRO A 70 11.56 15.44 3.93
C PRO A 70 10.57 16.19 3.05
N ALA A 71 11.01 17.31 2.45
CA ALA A 71 10.15 18.17 1.63
C ALA A 71 9.50 17.45 0.43
N TRP A 72 10.15 16.42 -0.13
CA TRP A 72 9.59 15.62 -1.22
C TRP A 72 8.37 14.79 -0.77
N VAL A 73 8.26 14.43 0.51
CA VAL A 73 7.15 13.63 1.06
C VAL A 73 5.85 14.43 1.00
N THR A 74 5.91 15.74 1.24
CA THR A 74 4.75 16.61 1.18
C THR A 74 4.52 17.17 -0.23
N ASN A 75 5.48 17.03 -1.14
CA ASN A 75 5.45 17.58 -2.50
C ASN A 75 4.98 19.04 -2.52
N GLY A 76 5.63 19.89 -1.71
CA GLY A 76 5.26 21.30 -1.57
C GLY A 76 3.92 21.55 -0.87
N GLY A 77 3.38 20.55 -0.14
CA GLY A 77 2.10 20.62 0.55
C GLY A 77 0.92 19.98 -0.21
N LEU A 78 1.17 19.40 -1.39
CA LEU A 78 0.15 18.71 -2.19
C LEU A 78 -0.24 17.35 -1.60
N ASN A 79 0.70 16.66 -0.96
CA ASN A 79 0.44 15.33 -0.41
C ASN A 79 -0.23 15.45 0.96
N ARG A 80 -1.23 14.59 1.19
CA ARG A 80 -2.09 14.63 2.37
C ARG A 80 -2.03 13.31 3.12
N GLN A 81 -1.87 13.36 4.44
CA GLN A 81 -2.09 12.17 5.26
C GLN A 81 -3.58 11.84 5.25
N VAL A 82 -3.94 10.71 4.66
CA VAL A 82 -5.34 10.25 4.63
C VAL A 82 -5.61 9.17 5.67
N ARG A 83 -4.57 8.47 6.13
CA ARG A 83 -4.56 7.55 7.27
C ARG A 83 -3.16 7.23 7.75
N PRO A 84 -2.99 6.63 8.94
CA PRO A 84 -1.69 6.08 9.35
C PRO A 84 -1.10 5.21 8.24
N MET A 85 0.15 5.47 7.88
CA MET A 85 0.89 4.76 6.84
C MET A 85 0.35 4.89 5.40
N VAL A 86 -0.69 5.69 5.15
CA VAL A 86 -1.22 5.97 3.80
C VAL A 86 -1.26 7.48 3.55
N ILE A 87 -0.46 7.92 2.59
CA ILE A 87 -0.38 9.31 2.15
C ILE A 87 -1.01 9.37 0.77
N GLU A 88 -1.97 10.27 0.56
CA GLU A 88 -2.51 10.58 -0.75
C GLU A 88 -1.57 11.52 -1.49
N GLY A 89 -1.28 11.19 -2.74
CA GLY A 89 -0.41 11.95 -3.63
C GLY A 89 0.77 11.16 -4.17
N ASP A 90 1.74 11.90 -4.70
CA ASP A 90 2.89 11.38 -5.44
C ASP A 90 4.20 11.86 -4.80
N PRO A 91 5.26 11.06 -4.77
CA PRO A 91 6.55 11.54 -4.29
C PRO A 91 7.01 12.66 -5.22
N GLY A 92 7.08 13.89 -4.71
CA GLY A 92 7.54 15.03 -5.50
C GLY A 92 8.96 14.78 -6.06
N PRO A 93 9.43 15.59 -7.02
CA PRO A 93 10.77 15.45 -7.55
C PRO A 93 11.78 15.44 -6.40
N CYS A 94 12.57 14.37 -6.29
CA CYS A 94 13.57 14.24 -5.24
C CYS A 94 14.77 15.13 -5.60
N PRO A 95 15.06 16.21 -4.85
CA PRO A 95 16.23 17.03 -5.10
C PRO A 95 17.47 16.23 -4.66
N GLY A 96 18.23 15.72 -5.64
CA GLY A 96 19.47 14.97 -5.40
C GLY A 96 19.36 13.45 -5.56
N CYS A 97 18.18 12.89 -5.82
CA CYS A 97 18.09 11.54 -6.34
C CYS A 97 18.35 11.59 -7.84
N VAL A 98 19.57 11.28 -8.26
CA VAL A 98 19.85 10.97 -9.66
C VAL A 98 19.07 9.71 -10.04
N SER A 99 18.23 9.82 -11.06
CA SER A 99 17.60 8.71 -11.77
C SER A 99 18.63 7.83 -12.45
#